data_AF-A0A8J8G2I3-F1
#
_entry.id   AF-A0A8J8G2I3-F1
#
_cell.length_a   1.000
_cell.length_b   1.000
_cell.length_c   1.000
_cell.angle_alpha   90.00
_cell.angle_beta   90.00
_cell.angle_gamma   90.00
#
_symmetry.space_group_name_H-M   'P 1'
#
loop_
_entity.id
_entity.type
_entity.pdbx_description
1 polymer ?
#
loop_
_entity_poly.entity_id
_entity_poly.type
_entity_poly.pdbx_seq_one_letter_code
_entity_poly.pdbx_strand_id
1 'polypeptide(L)' 'MYEDSLKKCVVYKALYKVSDFGSEFEQCPVFVREFDNFFSDVEVYGKIVKRFLKID' A
#
# COMPACT_ATOMS: atom_id res chain seq x y z
N MET A 1 -17.83 18.40 15.19
CA MET A 1 -17.65 18.52 13.73
C MET A 1 -16.72 17.41 13.32
N TYR A 2 -17.21 16.39 12.61
CA TYR A 2 -16.33 15.41 11.97
C TYR A 2 -15.89 16.05 10.65
N GLU A 3 -14.65 16.51 10.58
CA GLU A 3 -14.05 16.86 9.29
C GLU A 3 -13.83 15.55 8.53
N ASP A 4 -14.81 15.16 7.72
CA ASP A 4 -14.62 14.15 6.68
C ASP A 4 -13.70 14.73 5.60
N SER A 5 -12.41 14.84 5.91
CA SER A 5 -11.41 15.12 4.91
C SER A 5 -11.31 13.91 3.98
N LEU A 6 -11.81 14.06 2.75
CA LEU A 6 -11.64 13.06 1.71
C LEU A 6 -10.14 12.90 1.42
N LYS A 7 -9.54 11.84 1.95
CA LYS A 7 -8.12 11.54 1.70
C LYS A 7 -7.96 10.87 0.34
N LYS A 8 -7.02 11.36 -0.45
CA LYS A 8 -6.63 10.72 -1.71
C LYS A 8 -5.91 9.40 -1.39
N CYS A 9 -6.35 8.32 -2.03
CA CYS A 9 -5.81 6.98 -1.82
C CYS A 9 -5.38 6.33 -3.13
N VAL A 10 -4.50 5.35 -3.02
CA VAL A 10 -4.11 4.41 -4.07
C VAL A 10 -4.70 3.06 -3.74
N VAL A 11 -5.41 2.48 -4.70
CA VAL A 11 -5.92 1.10 -4.65
C VAL A 11 -5.01 0.24 -5.51
N TYR A 12 -4.47 -0.85 -4.95
CA TYR A 12 -3.53 -1.72 -5.64
C TYR A 12 -3.76 -3.20 -5.27
N LYS A 13 -3.41 -4.10 -6.17
CA LYS A 13 -3.53 -5.55 -5.98
C LYS A 13 -2.14 -6.17 -5.82
N ALA A 14 -1.96 -7.06 -4.85
CA ALA A 14 -0.73 -7.85 -4.78
C ALA A 14 -0.68 -8.87 -5.92
N LEU A 15 0.50 -9.03 -6.51
CA LEU A 15 0.80 -10.01 -7.58
C LEU A 15 1.46 -11.28 -7.02
N TYR A 16 1.34 -11.50 -5.72
CA TYR A 16 1.87 -12.66 -4.99
C TYR A 16 0.80 -13.20 -4.04
N LYS A 17 0.95 -14.46 -3.62
CA LYS A 17 0.03 -15.08 -2.66
C LYS A 17 0.19 -14.41 -1.30
N VAL A 18 -0.91 -13.93 -0.72
CA VAL A 18 -0.95 -13.32 0.61
C VAL A 18 -1.49 -14.36 1.60
N SER A 19 -0.63 -14.93 2.44
CA SER A 19 -1.01 -15.94 3.45
C SER A 19 -1.40 -15.35 4.80
N ASP A 20 -0.91 -14.16 5.12
CA ASP A 20 -0.90 -13.69 6.52
C ASP A 20 -2.14 -12.87 6.91
N PHE A 21 -3.03 -12.58 5.94
CA PHE A 21 -4.19 -11.71 6.11
C PHE A 21 -5.53 -12.46 6.13
N GLY A 22 -5.51 -13.80 6.07
CA GLY A 22 -6.70 -14.64 6.08
C GLY A 22 -7.18 -15.05 4.69
N SER A 23 -7.99 -16.13 4.65
CA SER A 23 -8.39 -16.82 3.42
C SER A 23 -9.19 -15.95 2.42
N GLU A 24 -9.87 -14.91 2.92
CA GLU A 24 -10.61 -13.94 2.11
C GLU A 24 -9.70 -13.09 1.21
N PHE A 25 -8.46 -12.84 1.63
CA PHE A 25 -7.47 -12.10 0.85
C PHE A 25 -6.68 -12.99 -0.10
N GLU A 26 -6.69 -14.32 0.08
CA GLU A 26 -5.97 -15.25 -0.81
C GLU A 26 -6.49 -15.20 -2.25
N GLN A 27 -7.79 -14.98 -2.43
CA GLN A 27 -8.42 -14.98 -3.75
C GLN A 27 -8.30 -13.62 -4.46
N CYS A 28 -8.33 -12.52 -3.70
CA CYS A 28 -8.28 -11.17 -4.26
C CYS A 28 -7.60 -10.19 -3.30
N PRO A 29 -6.26 -10.15 -3.27
CA PRO A 29 -5.51 -9.32 -2.33
C PRO A 29 -5.47 -7.87 -2.80
N VAL A 30 -6.55 -7.13 -2.58
CA VAL A 30 -6.68 -5.70 -2.87
C VAL A 30 -6.42 -4.90 -1.60
N PHE A 31 -5.59 -3.86 -1.72
CA PHE A 31 -5.16 -3.00 -0.63
C PHE A 31 -5.43 -1.54 -0.96
N VAL A 32 -5.54 -0.73 0.10
CA VAL A 32 -5.69 0.72 0.02
C VAL A 32 -4.59 1.37 0.85
N ARG A 33 -3.99 2.45 0.32
CA ARG A 33 -3.01 3.27 1.05
C ARG A 33 -3.21 4.75 0.71
N GLU A 34 -2.96 5.63 1.67
CA GLU A 34 -2.98 7.07 1.42
C GLU A 34 -1.95 7.45 0.35
N PHE A 35 -2.29 8.39 -0.54
CA PHE A 35 -1.50 8.75 -1.71
C PHE A 35 -0.07 9.18 -1.32
N ASP A 36 0.06 10.12 -0.39
CA ASP A 36 1.37 10.63 0.02
C ASP A 36 2.21 9.54 0.70
N ASN A 37 1.56 8.63 1.42
CA ASN A 37 2.25 7.50 2.04
C ASN A 37 2.68 6.43 1.02
N PHE A 38 1.92 6.26 -0.06
CA PHE A 38 2.27 5.34 -1.15
C PHE A 38 3.54 5.82 -1.87
N PHE A 39 3.69 7.12 -2.10
CA PHE A 39 4.86 7.66 -2.79
C PHE A 39 5.99 8.11 -1.85
N SER A 40 5.87 7.87 -0.54
CA SER A 40 6.91 8.21 0.43
C SER A 40 8.14 7.30 0.30
N ASP A 41 9.28 7.79 0.75
CA ASP A 41 10.42 6.93 1.04
C ASP A 41 10.20 6.18 2.36
N VAL A 42 10.97 5.11 2.57
CA VAL A 42 10.99 4.28 3.78
C VAL A 42 12.42 3.91 4.14
N GLU A 43 12.66 3.71 5.43
CA GLU A 43 13.94 3.19 5.91
C GLU A 43 13.88 1.66 5.98
N VAL A 44 14.82 0.99 5.31
CA VAL A 44 14.98 -0.46 5.33
C VAL A 44 16.45 -0.76 5.62
N TYR A 45 16.73 -1.40 6.75
CA TYR A 45 18.09 -1.72 7.22
C TYR A 45 19.05 -0.52 7.21
N GLY A 46 18.60 0.64 7.69
CA GLY A 46 19.41 1.87 7.76
C GLY A 46 19.57 2.62 6.44
N LYS A 47 18.87 2.20 5.37
CA LYS A 47 18.92 2.86 4.06
C LYS A 47 17.55 3.41 3.69
N ILE A 48 17.52 4.63 3.16
CA ILE A 48 16.31 5.25 2.63
C ILE A 48 16.09 4.73 1.20
N VAL A 49 14.92 4.17 0.95
CA VAL A 49 14.51 3.63 -0.36
C VAL A 49 13.08 4.07 -0.68
N LYS A 50 12.72 4.13 -1.98
CA LYS A 50 11.33 4.37 -2.39
C LYS A 50 10.45 3.22 -1.93
N ARG A 51 9.29 3.52 -1.34
CA ARG A 51 8.33 2.48 -0.92
C ARG A 51 7.84 1.62 -2.09
N PHE A 52 7.55 2.26 -3.23
CA PHE A 52 7.17 1.59 -4.46
C PHE A 52 8.00 2.11 -5.62
N LEU A 53 8.46 1.20 -6.48
CA LEU A 53 9.15 1.51 -7.73
C LEU A 53 8.20 1.32 -8.90
N LYS A 54 8.11 2.32 -9.77
CA LYS A 54 7.44 2.16 -11.07
C LYS A 54 8.35 1.33 -11.97
N ILE A 55 7.82 0.23 -12.48
CA ILE A 55 8.46 -0.59 -13.52
C ILE A 55 7.63 -0.40 -14.79
N ASP A 56 8.31 -0.10 -15.90
CA ASP A 56 7.70 0.02 -17.24
C ASP A 56 7.76 -1.32 -17.99
#